data_AF-M7YIB5-F1
#
_entry.id   AF-M7YIB5-F1
#
_cell.length_a   1.000
_cell.length_b   1.000
_cell.length_c   1.000
_cell.angle_alpha   90.00
_cell.angle_beta   90.00
_cell.angle_gamma   90.00
#
_symmetry.space_group_name_H-M   'P 1'
#
loop_
_entity.id
_entity.type
_entity.pdbx_description
1 polymer ?
#
loop_
_entity_poly.entity_id
_entity_poly.type
_entity_poly.pdbx_seq_one_letter_code
_entity_poly.pdbx_strand_id
1 'polypeptide(L)'
;MAAKLKLFEEILGWSEAEVAKVVRMNPTVLRISGEKLRRVKEFLTKVVGVDTRYILTRPSILMYSLECRLVPRHYVMKVLQEKGLIQKDQSFYPMVTASENTFQLKYIDAHRHVLPGLADAYAAACQGKLRTEVAG
;
A
#
# COMPACT_ATOMS: atom_id res chain seq x y z
N MET A 1 20.43 -15.35 -5.49
CA MET A 1 19.36 -15.54 -4.49
C MET A 1 19.75 -14.99 -3.12
N ALA A 2 20.87 -15.43 -2.53
CA ALA A 2 21.31 -14.99 -1.19
C ALA A 2 21.38 -13.46 -0.99
N ALA A 3 21.96 -12.71 -1.93
CA ALA A 3 22.00 -11.24 -1.85
C ALA A 3 20.61 -10.59 -1.82
N LYS A 4 19.60 -11.23 -2.43
CA LYS A 4 18.23 -10.73 -2.44
C LYS A 4 17.54 -10.97 -1.11
N LEU A 5 17.81 -12.10 -0.44
CA LEU A 5 17.27 -12.41 0.88
C LEU A 5 17.83 -11.45 1.93
N LYS A 6 19.17 -11.25 1.95
CA LYS A 6 19.81 -10.28 2.84
C LYS A 6 19.25 -8.87 2.71
N LEU A 7 18.98 -8.43 1.47
CA LEU A 7 18.34 -7.13 1.23
C LEU A 7 16.96 -7.01 1.88
N PHE A 8 16.17 -8.10 1.91
CA PHE A 8 14.88 -8.11 2.61
C PHE A 8 15.07 -8.05 4.13
N GLU A 9 16.03 -8.80 4.67
CA GLU A 9 16.36 -8.77 6.11
C GLU A 9 16.73 -7.34 6.55
N GLU A 10 17.65 -6.70 5.83
CA GLU A 10 18.14 -5.34 6.12
C GLU A 10 17.03 -4.28 6.04
N ILE A 11 16.19 -4.31 5.01
CA ILE A 11 15.18 -3.26 4.77
C ILE A 11 13.95 -3.44 5.69
N LEU A 12 13.52 -4.68 5.89
CA LEU A 12 12.28 -5.01 6.60
C LEU A 12 12.51 -5.37 8.06
N GLY A 13 13.77 -5.62 8.47
CA GLY A 13 14.11 -6.07 9.82
C GLY A 13 13.60 -7.48 10.11
N TRP A 14 13.41 -8.30 9.08
CA TRP A 14 12.97 -9.69 9.22
C TRP A 14 14.17 -10.60 9.42
N SER A 15 13.98 -11.68 10.18
CA SER A 15 14.92 -12.79 10.25
C SER A 15 15.00 -13.56 8.92
N GLU A 16 16.09 -14.28 8.71
CA GLU A 16 16.26 -15.16 7.54
C GLU A 16 15.08 -16.13 7.40
N ALA A 17 14.60 -16.73 8.50
CA ALA A 17 13.47 -17.64 8.50
C ALA A 17 12.16 -16.98 8.06
N GLU A 18 11.93 -15.72 8.46
CA GLU A 18 10.77 -14.92 8.06
C GLU A 18 10.82 -14.56 6.58
N VAL A 19 11.98 -14.15 6.07
CA VAL A 19 12.18 -13.88 4.63
C VAL A 19 11.96 -15.16 3.83
N ALA A 20 12.56 -16.28 4.24
CA ALA A 20 12.39 -17.57 3.60
C ALA A 20 10.91 -18.01 3.57
N LYS A 21 10.17 -17.78 4.66
CA LYS A 21 8.73 -18.06 4.72
C LYS A 21 7.96 -17.24 3.69
N VAL A 22 8.21 -15.94 3.59
CA VAL A 22 7.55 -15.05 2.61
C VAL A 22 7.89 -15.44 1.18
N VAL A 23 9.15 -15.75 0.89
CA VAL A 23 9.59 -16.18 -0.43
C VAL A 23 8.93 -17.50 -0.83
N ARG A 24 8.80 -18.45 0.10
CA ARG A 24 8.08 -19.71 -0.15
C ARG A 24 6.60 -19.49 -0.44
N MET A 25 5.96 -18.55 0.25
CA MET A 25 4.55 -18.21 0.02
C MET A 25 4.34 -17.48 -1.31
N ASN A 26 5.24 -16.57 -1.66
CA ASN A 26 5.16 -15.81 -2.89
C ASN A 26 6.56 -15.49 -3.44
N PRO A 27 7.10 -16.33 -4.33
CA PRO A 27 8.45 -16.13 -4.87
C PRO A 27 8.61 -14.84 -5.68
N THR A 28 7.51 -14.29 -6.20
CA THR A 28 7.54 -13.10 -7.06
C THR A 28 7.96 -11.83 -6.32
N VAL A 29 7.93 -11.82 -4.98
CA VAL A 29 8.48 -10.72 -4.17
C VAL A 29 9.96 -10.48 -4.45
N LEU A 30 10.70 -11.50 -4.85
CA LEU A 30 12.11 -11.38 -5.23
C LEU A 30 12.34 -10.55 -6.50
N ARG A 31 11.28 -10.23 -7.26
CA ARG A 31 11.36 -9.32 -8.41
C ARG A 31 11.36 -7.85 -8.03
N ILE A 32 11.01 -7.50 -6.78
CA ILE A 32 10.93 -6.12 -6.31
C ILE A 32 12.34 -5.53 -6.22
N SER A 33 12.62 -4.36 -6.80
CA SER A 33 13.92 -3.70 -6.66
C SER A 33 14.17 -3.25 -5.20
N GLY A 34 15.44 -3.13 -4.79
CA GLY A 34 15.76 -2.68 -3.43
C GLY A 34 15.24 -1.27 -3.14
N GLU A 35 15.29 -0.40 -4.14
CA GLU A 35 14.72 0.95 -4.06
C GLU A 35 13.20 0.91 -3.85
N LYS A 36 12.47 0.14 -4.67
CA LYS A 36 11.02 -0.02 -4.50
C LYS A 36 10.69 -0.59 -3.11
N LEU A 37 11.45 -1.58 -2.65
CA LEU A 37 11.22 -2.20 -1.35
C LEU A 37 11.36 -1.17 -0.21
N ARG A 38 12.41 -0.33 -0.24
CA ARG A 38 12.60 0.75 0.73
C ARG A 38 11.46 1.76 0.70
N ARG A 39 11.13 2.29 -0.48
CA ARG A 39 10.08 3.31 -0.64
C ARG A 39 8.71 2.82 -0.19
N VAL A 40 8.36 1.58 -0.54
CA VAL A 40 7.09 0.97 -0.10
C VAL A 40 7.10 0.70 1.41
N LYS A 41 8.18 0.15 1.98
CA LYS A 41 8.28 -0.06 3.44
C LYS A 41 8.16 1.26 4.20
N GLU A 42 8.82 2.32 3.73
CA GLU A 42 8.77 3.64 4.34
C GLU A 42 7.36 4.22 4.30
N PHE A 43 6.68 4.17 3.15
CA PHE A 43 5.29 4.59 3.03
C PHE A 43 4.38 3.82 3.99
N LEU A 44 4.47 2.49 4.02
CA LEU A 44 3.62 1.66 4.88
C LEU A 44 3.85 1.94 6.37
N THR A 45 5.11 2.10 6.78
CA THR A 45 5.45 2.28 8.20
C THR A 45 5.27 3.71 8.69
N LYS A 46 5.68 4.70 7.90
CA LYS A 46 5.66 6.11 8.30
C LYS A 46 4.36 6.84 7.94
N VAL A 47 3.75 6.50 6.81
CA VAL A 47 2.55 7.21 6.31
C VAL A 47 1.27 6.45 6.66
N VAL A 48 1.22 5.15 6.38
CA VAL A 48 0.05 4.32 6.70
C VAL A 48 0.02 3.93 8.19
N GLY A 49 1.19 3.87 8.83
CA GLY A 49 1.31 3.55 10.26
C GLY A 49 1.22 2.05 10.58
N VAL A 50 1.50 1.17 9.61
CA VAL A 50 1.53 -0.29 9.84
C VAL A 50 2.96 -0.79 10.06
N ASP A 51 3.14 -1.77 10.95
CA ASP A 51 4.46 -2.33 11.24
C ASP A 51 4.94 -3.36 10.19
N THR A 52 6.19 -3.82 10.31
CA THR A 52 6.74 -4.81 9.37
C THR A 52 6.17 -6.22 9.56
N ARG A 53 5.52 -6.53 10.70
CA ARG A 53 4.79 -7.80 10.90
C ARG A 53 3.47 -7.83 10.14
N TYR A 54 2.80 -6.68 10.05
CA TYR A 54 1.66 -6.47 9.16
C TYR A 54 2.04 -6.80 7.72
N ILE A 55 3.22 -6.34 7.27
CA ILE A 55 3.74 -6.63 5.93
C ILE A 55 4.10 -8.11 5.79
N LEU A 56 4.71 -8.71 6.82
CA LEU A 56 5.16 -10.11 6.82
C LEU A 56 4.00 -11.09 6.54
N THR A 57 2.84 -10.82 7.14
CA THR A 57 1.63 -11.63 6.94
C THR A 57 0.91 -11.33 5.62
N ARG A 58 1.28 -10.25 4.92
CA ARG A 58 0.60 -9.69 3.75
C ARG A 58 1.58 -9.29 2.63
N PRO A 59 2.52 -10.15 2.22
CA PRO A 59 3.68 -9.76 1.42
C PRO A 59 3.34 -9.21 0.03
N SER A 60 2.16 -9.55 -0.52
CA SER A 60 1.67 -9.01 -1.80
C SER A 60 1.54 -7.49 -1.79
N ILE A 61 1.40 -6.85 -0.63
CA ILE A 61 1.34 -5.38 -0.53
C ILE A 61 2.62 -4.71 -1.08
N LEU A 62 3.77 -5.38 -0.98
CA LEU A 62 5.06 -4.90 -1.47
C LEU A 62 5.13 -4.87 -3.00
N MET A 63 4.26 -5.61 -3.68
CA MET A 63 4.30 -5.76 -5.13
C MET A 63 3.55 -4.64 -5.86
N TYR A 64 2.59 -3.97 -5.22
CA TYR A 64 1.81 -2.93 -5.87
C TYR A 64 2.65 -1.68 -6.17
N SER A 65 2.20 -0.88 -7.14
CA SER A 65 2.81 0.41 -7.43
C SER A 65 2.56 1.36 -6.26
N LEU A 66 3.63 2.03 -5.81
CA LEU A 66 3.52 3.03 -4.77
C LEU A 66 2.67 4.22 -5.26
N GLU A 67 3.00 4.71 -6.45
CA GLU A 67 2.46 5.93 -7.06
C GLU A 67 1.05 5.72 -7.63
N CYS A 68 0.80 4.59 -8.31
CA CYS A 68 -0.46 4.34 -9.00
C CYS A 68 -1.48 3.57 -8.14
N ARG A 69 -1.09 3.02 -6.98
CA ARG A 69 -2.02 2.21 -6.16
C ARG A 69 -1.94 2.48 -4.68
N LEU A 70 -0.77 2.40 -4.05
CA LEU A 70 -0.68 2.53 -2.60
C LEU A 70 -1.06 3.95 -2.14
N VAL A 71 -0.41 4.98 -2.72
CA VAL A 71 -0.68 6.38 -2.38
C VAL A 71 -2.12 6.80 -2.71
N PRO A 72 -2.65 6.57 -3.93
CA PRO A 72 -4.03 6.95 -4.26
C PRO A 72 -5.08 6.28 -3.37
N ARG A 73 -4.91 5.00 -3.06
CA ARG A 73 -5.89 4.27 -2.22
C ARG A 73 -5.78 4.63 -0.75
N HIS A 74 -4.59 4.99 -0.26
CA HIS A 74 -4.43 5.55 1.07
C HIS A 74 -5.10 6.93 1.18
N TYR A 75 -4.96 7.78 0.16
CA TYR A 75 -5.67 9.06 0.11
C TYR A 75 -7.19 8.87 0.24
N VAL A 76 -7.78 7.96 -0.57
CA VAL A 76 -9.22 7.64 -0.47
C VAL A 76 -9.57 7.15 0.94
N MET A 77 -8.79 6.22 1.50
CA MET A 77 -8.99 5.74 2.88
C MET A 77 -9.05 6.88 3.89
N LYS A 78 -8.09 7.82 3.83
CA LYS A 78 -8.04 8.98 4.74
C LYS A 78 -9.27 9.87 4.61
N VAL A 79 -9.66 10.22 3.38
CA VAL A 79 -10.86 11.02 3.13
C VAL A 79 -12.11 10.34 3.69
N LEU A 80 -12.29 9.05 3.44
CA LEU A 80 -13.45 8.31 3.95
C LEU A 80 -13.46 8.22 5.48
N GLN A 81 -12.30 8.03 6.12
CA GLN A 81 -12.18 8.01 7.59
C GLN A 81 -12.50 9.37 8.21
N GLU A 82 -12.01 10.46 7.62
CA GLU A 82 -12.26 11.83 8.08
C GLU A 82 -13.74 12.21 7.96
N LYS A 83 -14.43 11.65 6.97
CA LYS A 83 -15.87 11.83 6.78
C LYS A 83 -16.73 10.83 7.56
N GLY A 84 -16.12 9.92 8.32
CA GLY A 84 -16.83 8.88 9.08
C GLY A 84 -17.55 7.86 8.20
N LEU A 85 -17.17 7.73 6.93
CA LEU A 85 -17.79 6.80 5.97
C LEU A 85 -17.21 5.38 6.08
N ILE A 86 -16.02 5.24 6.67
CA ILE A 86 -15.42 3.96 7.06
C ILE A 86 -14.81 4.07 8.46
N GLN A 87 -14.56 2.92 9.09
CA GLN A 87 -13.96 2.86 10.42
C GLN A 87 -12.51 3.40 10.43
N LYS A 88 -12.11 4.08 11.52
CA LYS A 88 -10.76 4.65 11.67
C LYS A 88 -9.67 3.59 11.77
N ASP A 89 -10.01 2.41 12.28
CA ASP A 89 -9.15 1.24 12.43
C ASP A 89 -9.31 0.23 11.27
N GLN A 90 -10.05 0.60 10.21
CA GLN A 90 -10.18 -0.21 9.01
C GLN A 90 -8.80 -0.59 8.48
N SER A 91 -8.54 -1.89 8.31
CA SER A 91 -7.28 -2.36 7.74
C SER A 91 -7.08 -1.83 6.32
N PHE A 92 -5.86 -1.39 6.01
CA PHE A 92 -5.50 -0.88 4.67
C PHE A 92 -5.48 -2.00 3.60
N TYR A 93 -5.14 -3.22 4.00
CA TYR A 93 -4.85 -4.32 3.07
C TYR A 93 -6.01 -4.66 2.11
N PRO A 94 -7.27 -4.83 2.56
CA PRO A 94 -8.40 -5.10 1.67
C PRO A 94 -8.62 -4.03 0.59
N MET A 95 -8.38 -2.75 0.91
CA MET A 95 -8.49 -1.67 -0.06
C MET A 95 -7.40 -1.77 -1.13
N VAL A 96 -6.18 -2.10 -0.73
CA VAL A 96 -5.05 -2.21 -1.67
C VAL A 96 -5.16 -3.43 -2.58
N THR A 97 -5.63 -4.56 -2.06
CA THR A 97 -5.72 -5.82 -2.83
C THR A 97 -6.95 -5.90 -3.72
N ALA A 98 -7.97 -5.04 -3.50
CA ALA A 98 -9.14 -5.00 -4.35
C ALA A 98 -8.75 -4.79 -5.83
N SER A 99 -9.48 -5.43 -6.74
CA SER A 99 -9.39 -5.08 -8.17
C SER A 99 -9.80 -3.60 -8.36
N GLU A 100 -9.46 -3.01 -9.51
CA GLU A 100 -9.83 -1.62 -9.75
C GLU A 100 -11.35 -1.41 -9.71
N ASN A 101 -12.10 -2.28 -10.39
CA ASN A 101 -13.56 -2.24 -10.38
C ASN A 101 -14.14 -2.40 -8.97
N THR A 102 -13.62 -3.36 -8.19
CA THR A 102 -14.08 -3.55 -6.80
C THR A 102 -13.74 -2.35 -5.92
N PHE A 103 -12.58 -1.74 -6.13
CA PHE A 103 -12.18 -0.56 -5.37
C PHE A 103 -13.08 0.64 -5.68
N GLN A 104 -13.34 0.91 -6.97
CA GLN A 104 -14.21 2.01 -7.39
C GLN A 104 -15.63 1.82 -6.86
N LEU A 105 -16.23 0.65 -7.08
CA LEU A 105 -17.60 0.39 -6.62
C LEU A 105 -17.76 0.57 -5.10
N LYS A 106 -16.81 0.04 -4.32
CA LYS A 106 -16.93 0.01 -2.86
C LYS A 106 -16.53 1.31 -2.17
N TYR A 107 -15.52 2.01 -2.66
CA TYR A 107 -14.90 3.12 -1.94
C TYR A 107 -15.05 4.47 -2.64
N ILE A 108 -15.50 4.49 -3.89
CA ILE A 108 -15.71 5.73 -4.66
C ILE A 108 -17.20 5.87 -4.99
N ASP A 109 -17.77 4.95 -5.76
CA ASP A 109 -19.14 5.05 -6.26
C ASP A 109 -20.17 4.99 -5.14
N ALA A 110 -19.92 4.14 -4.13
CA ALA A 110 -20.76 4.06 -2.92
C ALA A 110 -20.89 5.39 -2.17
N HIS A 111 -19.96 6.32 -2.40
CA HIS A 111 -19.91 7.62 -1.71
C HIS A 111 -20.06 8.80 -2.67
N ARG A 112 -20.38 8.58 -3.94
CA ARG A 112 -20.42 9.62 -4.99
C ARG A 112 -21.33 10.81 -4.68
N HIS A 113 -22.44 10.58 -3.95
CA HIS A 113 -23.38 11.63 -3.60
C HIS A 113 -22.88 12.50 -2.44
N VAL A 114 -22.07 11.93 -1.56
CA VAL A 114 -21.50 12.62 -0.39
C VAL A 114 -20.16 13.28 -0.76
N LEU A 115 -19.41 12.69 -1.69
CA LEU A 115 -18.09 13.13 -2.12
C LEU A 115 -17.99 13.17 -3.66
N PRO A 116 -18.70 14.10 -4.33
CA PRO A 116 -18.77 14.13 -5.80
C PRO A 116 -17.41 14.32 -6.50
N GLY A 117 -16.41 14.90 -5.82
CA GLY A 117 -15.05 15.07 -6.36
C GLY A 117 -14.06 13.95 -6.05
N LEU A 118 -14.46 12.90 -5.31
CA LEU A 118 -13.53 11.84 -4.88
C LEU A 118 -12.99 11.02 -6.06
N ALA A 119 -13.84 10.75 -7.06
CA ALA A 119 -13.44 10.01 -8.26
C ALA A 119 -12.35 10.76 -9.05
N ASP A 120 -12.54 12.06 -9.28
CA ASP A 120 -11.58 12.90 -10.00
C ASP A 120 -10.28 13.06 -9.21
N ALA A 121 -10.36 13.26 -7.89
CA ALA A 121 -9.20 13.33 -7.02
C ALA A 121 -8.38 12.02 -7.05
N TYR A 122 -9.07 10.86 -7.01
CA TYR A 122 -8.42 9.56 -7.14
C TYR A 122 -7.80 9.35 -8.53
N ALA A 123 -8.49 9.73 -9.61
CA ALA A 123 -7.94 9.65 -10.96
C ALA A 123 -6.68 10.52 -11.13
N ALA A 124 -6.70 11.74 -10.60
CA ALA A 124 -5.52 12.62 -10.57
C ALA A 124 -4.38 12.03 -9.73
N ALA A 125 -4.70 11.43 -8.58
CA ALA A 125 -3.74 10.73 -7.74
C ALA A 125 -3.04 9.59 -8.47
N CYS A 126 -3.80 8.76 -9.20
CA CYS A 126 -3.27 7.65 -10.00
C CYS A 126 -2.32 8.10 -11.12
N GLN A 127 -2.41 9.35 -11.56
CA GLN A 127 -1.50 9.99 -12.53
C GLN A 127 -0.27 10.64 -11.88
N GLY A 128 -0.06 10.45 -10.57
CA GLY A 128 1.06 11.04 -9.84
C GLY A 128 0.92 12.54 -9.56
N LYS A 129 -0.30 13.10 -9.69
CA LYS A 129 -0.56 14.53 -9.51
C LYS A 129 -0.86 14.93 -8.06
N LEU A 130 -0.97 13.98 -7.15
CA LEU A 130 -0.98 14.29 -5.71
C LEU A 130 0.45 14.63 -5.29
N ARG A 131 0.67 15.87 -4.86
CA ARG A 131 1.89 16.25 -4.15
C ARG A 131 1.97 15.39 -2.89
N THR A 132 2.87 14.40 -2.87
CA THR A 132 3.25 13.75 -1.63
C THR A 132 4.05 14.76 -0.82
N GLU A 133 3.54 15.18 0.33
CA GLU A 133 4.35 15.82 1.38
C GLU A 133 5.32 14.78 1.96
N VAL A 134 6.29 14.39 1.15
CA VAL A 134 7.54 13.76 1.56
C VAL A 134 8.60 14.36 0.65
N ALA A 135 8.91 15.62 0.89
CA ALA A 135 9.99 16.34 0.25
C ALA A 135 10.85 16.96 1.36
N GLY A 136 12.12 16.55 1.41
CA GLY A 136 13.14 17.10 2.30
C GLY A 136 13.52 16.17 3.44
#